data_AF-F1T4M4-F1
#
_entry.id   AF-F1T4M4-F1
#
_cell.length_a   1.000
_cell.length_b   1.000
_cell.length_c   1.000
_cell.angle_alpha   90.00
_cell.angle_beta   90.00
_cell.angle_gamma   90.00
#
_symmetry.space_group_name_H-M   'P 1'
#
loop_
_entity.id
_entity.type
_entity.pdbx_description
1 polymer ?
#
loop_
_entity_poly.entity_id
_entity_poly.type
_entity_poly.pdbx_seq_one_letter_code
_entity_poly.pdbx_strand_id
1 'polypeptide(L)'
;MERLEFSARCNCIGFDAYVLAKQMSLSVDKTRPWFDMNWNAEVPATAVFTLTKAEQIHFQVIKSALALIHQKTNGIAHGKTIKLPYWANQRKYDSLHKDAQPCDYRIANARLVALAQILSQEGFDIQWVQPQEQFAYVISGNTLTADVRF
;
A
#
# COMPACT_ATOMS: atom_id res chain seq x y z
N MET A 1 15.89 -17.06 -3.54
CA MET A 1 14.69 -16.44 -4.13
C MET A 1 15.09 -15.94 -5.49
N GLU A 2 14.31 -16.27 -6.53
CA GLU A 2 14.60 -15.82 -7.89
C GLU A 2 14.39 -14.30 -8.01
N ARG A 3 15.18 -13.62 -8.85
CA ARG A 3 15.12 -12.15 -8.95
C ARG A 3 13.78 -11.65 -9.47
N LEU A 4 13.20 -12.35 -10.44
CA LEU A 4 11.88 -12.03 -10.97
C LEU A 4 10.81 -12.13 -9.88
N GLU A 5 10.88 -13.18 -9.07
CA GLU A 5 9.99 -13.35 -7.92
C GLU A 5 10.17 -12.21 -6.91
N PHE A 6 11.42 -11.89 -6.56
CA PHE A 6 11.73 -10.80 -5.63
C PHE A 6 11.20 -9.45 -6.13
N SER A 7 11.47 -9.09 -7.38
CA SER A 7 10.99 -7.84 -7.97
C SER A 7 9.47 -7.79 -8.03
N ALA A 8 8.80 -8.88 -8.41
CA ALA A 8 7.35 -8.94 -8.47
C ALA A 8 6.73 -8.71 -7.09
N ARG A 9 7.26 -9.40 -6.06
CA ARG A 9 6.82 -9.26 -4.68
C ARG A 9 7.05 -7.86 -4.11
N CYS A 10 8.20 -7.24 -4.40
CA CYS A 10 8.43 -5.84 -4.05
C CYS A 10 7.39 -4.91 -4.68
N ASN A 11 7.11 -5.06 -5.97
CA ASN A 11 6.12 -4.23 -6.66
C ASN A 11 4.72 -4.35 -6.06
N CYS A 12 4.30 -5.55 -5.64
CA CYS A 12 3.01 -5.77 -4.98
C CYS A 12 2.83 -4.95 -3.69
N ILE A 13 3.91 -4.67 -2.96
CA ILE A 13 3.87 -3.88 -1.72
C ILE A 13 4.31 -2.43 -1.89
N GLY A 14 4.53 -1.98 -3.13
CA GLY A 14 4.95 -0.61 -3.45
C GLY A 14 6.44 -0.35 -3.24
N PHE A 15 7.26 -1.40 -3.18
CA PHE A 15 8.71 -1.28 -3.10
C PHE A 15 9.28 -1.19 -4.51
N ASP A 16 9.97 -0.09 -4.79
CA ASP A 16 10.96 0.00 -5.86
C ASP A 16 12.37 -0.05 -5.26
N ALA A 17 13.39 0.03 -6.12
CA ALA A 17 14.79 0.05 -5.67
C ALA A 17 15.09 1.18 -4.67
N TYR A 18 14.43 2.34 -4.81
CA TYR A 18 14.60 3.48 -3.92
C TYR A 18 13.97 3.22 -2.54
N VAL A 19 12.74 2.74 -2.51
CA VAL A 19 12.03 2.40 -1.27
C VAL A 19 12.78 1.30 -0.52
N LEU A 20 13.21 0.25 -1.20
CA LEU A 20 13.98 -0.83 -0.58
C LEU A 20 15.32 -0.31 -0.02
N ALA A 21 16.03 0.53 -0.78
CA ALA A 21 17.28 1.14 -0.31
C ALA A 21 17.08 1.93 0.98
N LYS A 22 15.99 2.72 1.06
CA LYS A 22 15.62 3.45 2.28
C LYS A 22 15.33 2.51 3.45
N GLN A 23 14.57 1.42 3.23
CA GLN A 23 14.26 0.44 4.29
C GLN A 23 15.50 -0.30 4.80
N MET A 24 16.50 -0.50 3.93
CA MET A 24 17.73 -1.19 4.28
C MET A 24 18.88 -0.25 4.68
N SER A 25 18.67 1.08 4.64
CA SER A 25 19.73 2.09 4.82
C SER A 25 20.92 1.87 3.87
N LEU A 26 20.62 1.56 2.60
CA LEU A 26 21.59 1.37 1.52
C LEU A 26 21.48 2.49 0.48
N SER A 27 22.46 2.58 -0.41
CA SER A 27 22.34 3.39 -1.63
C SER A 27 21.48 2.67 -2.68
N VAL A 28 20.78 3.43 -3.51
CA VAL A 28 19.94 2.89 -4.60
C VAL A 28 20.75 2.06 -5.59
N ASP A 29 22.01 2.42 -5.84
CA ASP A 29 22.88 1.68 -6.75
C ASP A 29 23.16 0.25 -6.27
N LYS A 30 23.04 -0.02 -4.96
CA LYS A 30 23.16 -1.38 -4.41
C LYS A 30 21.89 -2.20 -4.57
N THR A 31 20.72 -1.57 -4.57
CA THR A 31 19.44 -2.28 -4.64
C THR A 31 18.92 -2.44 -6.06
N ARG A 32 19.21 -1.47 -6.95
CA ARG A 32 18.85 -1.49 -8.38
C ARG A 32 19.18 -2.83 -9.09
N PRO A 33 20.37 -3.44 -8.92
CA PRO A 33 20.68 -4.78 -9.43
C PRO A 33 19.61 -5.85 -9.21
N TRP A 34 18.91 -5.79 -8.07
CA TRP A 34 17.97 -6.82 -7.64
C TRP A 34 16.60 -6.69 -8.28
N PHE A 35 16.34 -5.59 -9.00
CA PHE A 35 15.12 -5.35 -9.76
C PHE A 35 15.33 -5.51 -11.27
N ASP A 36 16.59 -5.52 -11.74
CA ASP A 36 16.91 -5.65 -13.16
C ASP A 36 17.21 -7.11 -13.53
N MET A 37 16.42 -7.67 -14.45
CA MET A 37 16.64 -9.03 -14.96
C MET A 37 17.96 -9.17 -15.72
N ASN A 38 18.49 -8.09 -16.28
CA ASN A 38 19.70 -8.11 -17.10
C ASN A 38 21.00 -8.14 -16.29
N TRP A 39 20.94 -7.93 -14.97
CA TRP A 39 22.13 -7.97 -14.12
C TRP A 39 22.38 -9.39 -13.59
N ASN A 40 23.58 -9.68 -13.10
CA ASN A 40 23.92 -11.00 -12.56
C ASN A 40 24.12 -11.00 -11.04
N ALA A 41 23.54 -10.03 -10.33
CA ALA A 41 23.63 -9.96 -8.89
C ALA A 41 22.58 -10.88 -8.24
N GLU A 42 23.02 -11.72 -7.31
CA GLU A 42 22.12 -12.48 -6.45
C GLU A 42 21.41 -11.52 -5.48
N VAL A 43 20.13 -11.79 -5.20
CA VAL A 43 19.37 -11.04 -4.19
C VAL A 43 19.84 -11.50 -2.80
N PRO A 44 20.43 -10.63 -1.98
CA PRO A 44 20.95 -11.05 -0.69
C PRO A 44 19.82 -11.47 0.26
N ALA A 45 20.09 -12.46 1.11
CA ALA A 45 19.12 -12.96 2.09
C ALA A 45 18.56 -11.86 3.01
N THR A 46 19.36 -10.82 3.29
CA THR A 46 18.92 -9.65 4.06
C THR A 46 17.83 -8.86 3.35
N ALA A 47 17.91 -8.68 2.02
CA ALA A 47 16.86 -8.01 1.25
C ALA A 47 15.57 -8.83 1.23
N VAL A 48 15.68 -10.16 1.09
CA VAL A 48 14.55 -11.08 1.16
C VAL A 48 13.88 -11.03 2.53
N PHE A 49 14.66 -10.99 3.61
CA PHE A 49 14.15 -10.87 4.97
C PHE A 49 13.42 -9.52 5.18
N THR A 50 14.02 -8.41 4.73
CA THR A 50 13.39 -7.09 4.78
C THR A 50 12.06 -7.07 4.02
N LEU A 51 12.01 -7.63 2.81
CA LEU A 51 10.80 -7.77 2.02
C LEU A 51 9.73 -8.58 2.77
N THR A 52 10.09 -9.75 3.29
CA THR A 52 9.16 -10.64 4.01
C THR A 52 8.53 -9.94 5.21
N LYS A 53 9.33 -9.20 5.98
CA LYS A 53 8.83 -8.41 7.11
C LYS A 53 7.89 -7.30 6.64
N ALA A 54 8.23 -6.61 5.56
CA ALA A 54 7.41 -5.54 5.01
C ALA A 54 6.06 -6.07 4.47
N GLU A 55 6.05 -7.25 3.84
CA GLU A 55 4.83 -7.94 3.40
C GLU A 55 3.92 -8.27 4.58
N GLN A 56 4.46 -8.80 5.68
CA GLN A 56 3.66 -9.08 6.88
C GLN A 56 2.96 -7.82 7.41
N ILE A 57 3.68 -6.70 7.47
CA ILE A 57 3.11 -5.40 7.88
C ILE A 57 2.05 -4.96 6.86
N HIS A 58 2.34 -5.08 5.57
CA HIS A 58 1.43 -4.73 4.48
C HIS A 58 0.09 -5.48 4.60
N PHE A 59 0.14 -6.80 4.79
CA PHE A 59 -1.06 -7.61 4.98
C PHE A 59 -1.81 -7.25 6.26
N GLN A 60 -1.09 -7.03 7.38
CA GLN A 60 -1.72 -6.67 8.65
C GLN A 60 -2.51 -5.36 8.53
N VAL A 61 -1.94 -4.35 7.87
CA VAL A 61 -2.60 -3.05 7.68
C VAL A 61 -3.84 -3.18 6.80
N ILE A 62 -3.77 -3.93 5.70
CA ILE A 62 -4.93 -4.20 4.84
C ILE A 62 -6.03 -4.91 5.61
N LYS A 63 -5.67 -5.95 6.39
CA LYS A 63 -6.62 -6.71 7.21
C LYS A 63 -7.33 -5.81 8.22
N SER A 64 -6.60 -4.91 8.88
CA SER A 64 -7.19 -3.94 9.79
C SER A 64 -8.12 -2.96 9.09
N ALA A 65 -7.77 -2.49 7.89
CA ALA A 65 -8.62 -1.61 7.09
C ALA A 65 -9.91 -2.31 6.63
N LEU A 66 -9.81 -3.56 6.16
CA LEU A 66 -10.97 -4.38 5.80
C LEU A 66 -11.92 -4.57 6.98
N ALA A 67 -11.39 -4.93 8.15
CA ALA A 67 -12.19 -5.11 9.36
C ALA A 67 -12.96 -3.83 9.73
N LEU A 68 -12.33 -2.66 9.61
CA LEU A 68 -12.99 -1.38 9.85
C LEU A 68 -14.10 -1.09 8.83
N ILE A 69 -13.86 -1.38 7.54
CA ILE A 69 -14.86 -1.23 6.49
C ILE A 69 -16.04 -2.16 6.76
N HIS A 70 -15.79 -3.44 7.01
CA HIS A 70 -16.84 -4.42 7.33
C HIS A 70 -17.64 -4.01 8.56
N GLN A 71 -16.98 -3.52 9.61
CA GLN A 71 -17.66 -3.00 10.79
C GLN A 71 -18.57 -1.82 10.45
N LYS A 72 -18.10 -0.85 9.65
CA LYS A 72 -18.89 0.32 9.26
C LYS A 72 -20.01 0.00 8.27
N THR A 73 -19.85 -1.06 7.49
CA THR A 73 -20.84 -1.49 6.49
C THR A 73 -21.77 -2.58 7.01
N ASN A 74 -21.58 -3.06 8.24
CA ASN A 74 -22.20 -4.28 8.76
C ASN A 74 -22.02 -5.48 7.81
N GLY A 75 -20.91 -5.52 7.06
CA GLY A 75 -20.63 -6.54 6.04
C GLY A 75 -21.49 -6.46 4.77
N ILE A 76 -22.38 -5.47 4.64
CA ILE A 76 -23.27 -5.34 3.49
C ILE A 76 -22.61 -4.47 2.42
N ALA A 77 -22.32 -5.07 1.25
CA ALA A 77 -21.70 -4.40 0.10
C ALA A 77 -22.71 -3.72 -0.85
N HIS A 78 -23.91 -4.29 -0.99
CA HIS A 78 -24.87 -3.86 -2.00
C HIS A 78 -25.20 -2.36 -1.92
N GLY A 79 -25.02 -1.65 -3.05
CA GLY A 79 -25.32 -0.23 -3.19
C GLY A 79 -24.35 0.71 -2.45
N LYS A 80 -23.20 0.22 -1.99
CA LYS A 80 -22.19 1.04 -1.30
C LYS A 80 -20.96 1.25 -2.18
N THR A 81 -20.55 2.50 -2.28
CA THR A 81 -19.31 2.88 -2.95
C THR A 81 -18.24 3.25 -1.92
N ILE A 82 -17.05 2.67 -2.04
CA ILE A 82 -15.87 3.01 -1.26
C ILE A 82 -14.98 3.95 -2.09
N LYS A 83 -14.79 5.17 -1.60
CA LYS A 83 -13.90 6.16 -2.20
C LYS A 83 -12.51 6.04 -1.61
N LEU A 84 -11.51 5.69 -2.42
CA LEU A 84 -10.12 5.53 -1.98
C LEU A 84 -9.24 6.65 -2.56
N PRO A 85 -8.37 7.29 -1.76
CA PRO A 85 -7.43 8.29 -2.25
C PRO A 85 -6.30 7.64 -3.04
N TYR A 86 -5.64 8.41 -3.90
CA TYR A 86 -4.39 8.00 -4.53
C TYR A 86 -3.41 9.16 -4.56
N TRP A 87 -2.23 8.98 -3.97
CA TRP A 87 -1.24 10.05 -3.86
C TRP A 87 -0.26 10.01 -5.03
N ALA A 88 -0.05 11.16 -5.67
CA ALA A 88 0.89 11.27 -6.79
C ALA A 88 2.36 11.34 -6.34
N ASN A 89 2.63 11.81 -5.12
CA ASN A 89 3.98 11.98 -4.59
C ASN A 89 3.98 12.08 -3.05
N GLN A 90 5.18 11.95 -2.48
CA GLN A 90 5.42 12.00 -1.04
C GLN A 90 4.94 13.33 -0.41
N ARG A 91 5.18 14.48 -1.05
CA ARG A 91 4.75 15.79 -0.52
C ARG A 91 3.23 15.86 -0.30
N LYS A 92 2.44 15.36 -1.25
CA LYS A 92 0.98 15.29 -1.11
C LYS A 92 0.57 14.33 0.00
N TYR A 93 1.24 13.19 0.11
CA TYR A 93 0.99 12.23 1.20
C TYR A 93 1.28 12.87 2.57
N ASP A 94 2.49 13.42 2.75
CA ASP A 94 2.95 14.04 4.00
C ASP A 94 2.07 15.22 4.43
N SER A 95 1.56 16.01 3.47
CA SER A 95 0.71 17.16 3.77
C SER A 95 -0.54 16.81 4.57
N LEU A 96 -1.03 15.57 4.42
CA LEU A 96 -2.23 15.05 5.09
C LEU A 96 -1.91 14.10 6.26
N HIS A 97 -0.64 13.74 6.47
CA HIS A 97 -0.20 12.73 7.45
C HIS A 97 0.91 13.25 8.37
N LYS A 98 0.86 14.55 8.71
CA LYS A 98 1.93 15.23 9.49
C LYS A 98 2.21 14.58 10.86
N ASP A 99 1.17 14.02 11.49
CA ASP A 99 1.25 13.39 12.82
C ASP A 99 1.31 11.85 12.77
N ALA A 100 1.38 11.27 11.57
CA ALA A 100 1.43 9.82 11.40
C ALA A 100 2.87 9.29 11.41
N GLN A 101 3.01 7.98 11.56
CA GLN A 101 4.30 7.32 11.35
C GLN A 101 4.75 7.53 9.90
N PRO A 102 6.05 7.80 9.64
CA PRO A 102 6.54 8.01 8.29
C PRO A 102 6.29 6.78 7.41
N CYS A 103 5.54 6.98 6.33
CA CYS A 103 5.25 5.95 5.33
C CYS A 103 5.58 6.49 3.93
N ASP A 104 6.15 5.65 3.06
CA ASP A 104 6.33 6.03 1.66
C ASP A 104 4.99 5.98 0.93
N TYR A 105 4.65 7.04 0.20
CA TYR A 105 3.36 7.14 -0.49
C TYR A 105 3.10 5.96 -1.45
N ARG A 106 4.16 5.35 -2.01
CA ARG A 106 4.04 4.17 -2.88
C ARG A 106 3.54 2.95 -2.13
N ILE A 107 4.00 2.76 -0.89
CA ILE A 107 3.54 1.69 -0.01
C ILE A 107 2.07 1.91 0.36
N ALA A 108 1.71 3.15 0.71
CA ALA A 108 0.32 3.49 1.02
C ALA A 108 -0.61 3.24 -0.17
N ASN A 109 -0.23 3.70 -1.37
CA ASN A 109 -0.97 3.44 -2.61
C ASN A 109 -1.09 1.94 -2.90
N ALA A 110 -0.02 1.17 -2.74
CA ALA A 110 -0.04 -0.28 -2.98
C ALA A 110 -1.04 -0.98 -2.05
N ARG A 111 -1.10 -0.59 -0.77
CA ARG A 111 -2.09 -1.11 0.17
C ARG A 111 -3.51 -0.75 -0.25
N LEU A 112 -3.73 0.46 -0.72
CA LEU A 112 -5.05 0.89 -1.22
C LEU A 112 -5.47 0.14 -2.49
N VAL A 113 -4.53 -0.16 -3.39
CA VAL A 113 -4.80 -0.97 -4.59
C VAL A 113 -5.18 -2.40 -4.19
N ALA A 114 -4.45 -3.02 -3.27
CA ALA A 114 -4.78 -4.35 -2.76
C ALA A 114 -6.14 -4.35 -2.04
N LEU A 115 -6.41 -3.33 -1.21
CA LEU A 115 -7.69 -3.15 -0.52
C LEU A 115 -8.85 -2.99 -1.51
N ALA A 116 -8.68 -2.16 -2.54
CA ALA A 116 -9.65 -1.96 -3.61
C ALA A 116 -10.02 -3.28 -4.29
N GLN A 117 -9.00 -4.09 -4.62
CA GLN A 117 -9.20 -5.37 -5.29
C GLN A 117 -10.04 -6.33 -4.44
N ILE A 118 -9.74 -6.44 -3.14
CA ILE A 118 -10.48 -7.32 -2.22
C ILE A 118 -11.93 -6.84 -2.08
N LEU A 119 -12.14 -5.55 -1.84
CA LEU A 119 -13.48 -4.98 -1.67
C LEU A 119 -14.32 -5.10 -2.96
N SER A 120 -13.70 -4.94 -4.13
CA SER A 120 -14.37 -5.13 -5.42
C SER A 120 -14.84 -6.59 -5.59
N GLN A 121 -14.02 -7.56 -5.17
CA GLN A 121 -14.40 -8.98 -5.19
C GLN A 121 -15.54 -9.30 -4.20
N GLU A 122 -15.65 -8.54 -3.11
CA GLU A 122 -16.76 -8.62 -2.14
C GLU A 122 -18.03 -7.88 -2.62
N GLY A 123 -17.99 -7.22 -3.79
CA GLY A 123 -19.14 -6.56 -4.40
C GLY A 123 -19.32 -5.09 -4.03
N PHE A 124 -18.31 -4.43 -3.45
CA PHE A 124 -18.30 -2.98 -3.28
C PHE A 124 -17.93 -2.26 -4.58
N ASP A 125 -18.55 -1.12 -4.83
CA ASP A 125 -18.12 -0.22 -5.91
C ASP A 125 -16.89 0.58 -5.43
N ILE A 126 -15.82 0.61 -6.21
CA ILE A 126 -14.61 1.37 -5.87
C ILE A 126 -14.50 2.62 -6.71
N GLN A 127 -14.27 3.76 -6.05
CA GLN A 127 -14.03 5.04 -6.71
C GLN A 127 -12.69 5.63 -6.26
N TRP A 128 -11.78 5.88 -7.20
CA TRP A 128 -10.55 6.60 -6.90
C TRP A 128 -10.81 8.10 -6.85
N VAL A 129 -10.35 8.75 -5.77
CA VAL A 129 -10.55 10.19 -5.56
C VAL A 129 -9.23 10.91 -5.34
N GLN A 130 -9.21 12.20 -5.63
CA GLN A 130 -8.11 13.05 -5.19
C GLN A 130 -8.10 13.10 -3.66
N PRO A 131 -6.93 13.01 -3.01
CA PRO A 131 -6.84 13.15 -1.56
C PRO A 131 -7.43 14.49 -1.12
N GLN A 132 -8.43 14.45 -0.24
CA GLN A 132 -9.01 15.63 0.41
C GLN A 132 -8.69 15.59 1.90
N GLU A 133 -8.66 16.75 2.55
CA GLU A 133 -8.38 16.84 3.99
C GLU A 133 -9.42 16.02 4.78
N GLN A 134 -8.91 15.15 5.65
CA GLN A 134 -9.55 14.43 6.76
C GLN A 134 -9.86 12.93 6.62
N PHE A 135 -9.87 12.29 5.43
CA PHE A 135 -10.29 10.87 5.37
C PHE A 135 -9.46 9.99 4.42
N ALA A 136 -9.16 8.78 4.89
CA ALA A 136 -8.48 7.75 4.11
C ALA A 136 -9.45 6.98 3.20
N TYR A 137 -10.75 7.00 3.48
CA TYR A 137 -11.80 6.60 2.54
C TYR A 137 -13.19 7.13 2.94
N VAL A 138 -14.12 7.19 1.98
CA VAL A 138 -15.51 7.64 2.20
C VAL A 138 -16.50 6.64 1.62
N ILE A 139 -17.54 6.27 2.38
CA ILE A 139 -18.63 5.39 1.89
C ILE A 139 -19.82 6.26 1.47
N SER A 140 -20.24 6.22 0.20
CA SER A 140 -21.48 6.91 -0.25
C SER A 140 -22.69 5.98 -0.20
N GLY A 141 -23.75 6.44 0.48
CA GLY A 141 -25.01 5.72 0.73
C GLY A 141 -25.58 6.03 2.12
N ASN A 142 -24.69 6.14 3.11
CA ASN A 142 -24.87 6.76 4.42
C ASN A 142 -23.50 7.34 4.76
N THR A 143 -23.39 8.65 4.98
CA THR A 143 -22.11 9.39 5.08
C THR A 143 -21.27 8.89 6.25
N LEU A 144 -20.49 7.83 6.04
CA LEU A 144 -19.57 7.25 7.00
C LEU A 144 -18.16 7.45 6.47
N THR A 145 -17.42 8.32 7.13
CA THR A 145 -16.02 8.59 6.86
C THR A 145 -15.14 7.87 7.87
N ALA A 146 -13.96 7.40 7.46
CA ALA A 146 -12.99 6.77 8.36
C ALA A 146 -11.57 7.26 8.09
N ASP A 147 -10.85 7.52 9.18
CA ASP A 147 -9.39 7.70 9.15
C ASP A 147 -8.72 6.32 9.25
N VAL A 148 -7.98 5.94 8.22
CA VAL A 148 -7.10 4.76 8.25
C VAL A 148 -5.69 5.28 8.09
N ARG A 149 -4.92 5.14 9.17
CA ARG A 149 -3.51 5.48 9.18
C ARG A 149 -2.74 4.30 8.56
N PHE A 150 -2.08 4.56 7.44
CA PHE A 150 -1.19 3.63 6.75
C PHE A 150 0.26 3.84 7.19
#